data_AF-A0A1Y5EDG8-F1
#
_entry.id   AF-A0A1Y5EDG8-F1
#
_cell.length_a   1.000
_cell.length_b   1.000
_cell.length_c   1.000
_cell.angle_alpha   90.00
_cell.angle_beta   90.00
_cell.angle_gamma   90.00
#
_symmetry.space_group_name_H-M   'P 1'
#
loop_
_entity.id
_entity.type
_entity.pdbx_description
1 polymer ?
#
loop_
_entity_poly.entity_id
_entity_poly.type
_entity_poly.pdbx_seq_one_letter_code
_entity_poly.pdbx_strand_id
1 'polypeptide(L)'
;MYKINHKVILISILAQLALGFFWLTAAPSPLISNEPGSQLILIACLCIISFVYFYAWLMSKIRTSSRFEMGLIAIALWLFCVMPNIVITQFLFELGLDQQIYILSFSAIASLLNAIILPFSRSSRSIFKR
;
A
#
# COMPACT_ATOMS: atom_id res chain seq x y z
N MET A 1 1.79 -23.90 -5.75
CA MET A 1 1.37 -22.51 -5.50
C MET A 1 1.87 -22.10 -4.13
N TYR A 2 2.57 -20.95 -3.99
CA TYR A 2 2.94 -20.45 -2.67
C TYR A 2 1.67 -20.13 -1.89
N LYS A 3 1.49 -20.74 -0.71
CA LYS A 3 0.40 -20.40 0.20
C LYS A 3 0.68 -19.01 0.76
N ILE A 4 -0.18 -18.07 0.40
CA ILE A 4 -0.19 -16.72 0.97
C ILE A 4 -0.65 -16.84 2.42
N ASN A 5 0.09 -16.23 3.36
CA ASN A 5 -0.32 -16.19 4.75
C ASN A 5 -1.36 -15.07 4.96
N HIS A 6 -2.64 -15.43 5.03
CA HIS A 6 -3.73 -14.48 5.24
C HIS A 6 -3.63 -13.71 6.56
N LYS A 7 -2.94 -14.23 7.59
CA LYS A 7 -2.70 -13.49 8.83
C LYS A 7 -1.85 -12.24 8.61
N VAL A 8 -0.81 -12.35 7.77
CA VAL A 8 0.07 -11.21 7.45
C VAL A 8 -0.64 -10.19 6.56
N ILE A 9 -1.49 -10.66 5.64
CA ILE A 9 -2.36 -9.76 4.85
C ILE A 9 -3.28 -8.98 5.76
N LEU A 10 -3.94 -9.64 6.72
CA LEU A 10 -4.83 -8.98 7.66
C LEU A 10 -4.10 -7.93 8.51
N ILE A 11 -2.87 -8.22 8.95
CA ILE A 11 -2.01 -7.23 9.64
C ILE A 11 -1.72 -6.03 8.73
N SER A 12 -1.39 -6.27 7.45
CA SER A 12 -1.14 -5.19 6.48
C SER A 12 -2.37 -4.30 6.26
N ILE A 13 -3.56 -4.91 6.15
CA ILE A 13 -4.83 -4.18 6.03
C ILE A 13 -5.09 -3.32 7.27
N LEU A 14 -4.96 -3.90 8.47
CA LEU A 14 -5.17 -3.17 9.72
C LEU A 14 -4.17 -2.02 9.88
N ALA A 15 -2.90 -2.24 9.52
CA ALA A 15 -1.87 -1.20 9.55
C ALA A 15 -2.18 -0.07 8.55
N GLN A 16 -2.68 -0.38 7.36
CA GLN A 16 -3.10 0.65 6.39
C GLN A 16 -4.35 1.41 6.84
N LEU A 17 -5.30 0.74 7.50
CA LEU A 17 -6.47 1.41 8.08
C LEU A 17 -6.07 2.36 9.21
N ALA A 18 -5.19 1.91 10.12
CA ALA A 18 -4.67 2.75 11.19
C ALA A 18 -3.89 3.94 10.63
N LEU A 19 -3.00 3.68 9.66
CA LEU A 19 -2.24 4.74 8.98
C LEU A 19 -3.17 5.72 8.28
N GLY A 20 -4.18 5.25 7.55
CA GLY A 20 -5.20 6.09 6.93
C GLY A 20 -5.94 6.97 7.92
N PHE A 21 -6.36 6.41 9.04
CA PHE A 21 -7.03 7.16 10.10
C PHE A 21 -6.15 8.27 10.67
N PHE A 22 -4.90 7.96 11.03
CA PHE A 22 -3.95 8.98 11.50
C PHE A 22 -3.62 10.01 10.42
N TRP A 23 -3.51 9.58 9.17
CA TRP A 23 -3.20 10.47 8.05
C TRP A 23 -4.29 11.53 7.85
N LEU A 24 -5.56 11.12 7.95
CA LEU A 24 -6.71 12.03 7.83
C LEU A 24 -6.70 13.15 8.87
N THR A 25 -6.11 12.95 10.05
CA THR A 25 -5.98 14.03 11.07
C THR A 25 -5.06 15.16 10.64
N ALA A 26 -4.18 14.92 9.66
CA ALA A 26 -3.26 15.91 9.10
C ALA A 26 -3.73 16.43 7.73
N ALA A 27 -4.97 16.17 7.33
CA ALA A 27 -5.49 16.59 6.03
C ALA A 27 -5.54 18.13 5.91
N PRO A 28 -5.11 18.71 4.77
CA PRO A 28 -5.28 20.13 4.51
C PRO A 28 -6.77 20.47 4.41
N SER A 29 -7.16 21.66 4.89
CA SER A 29 -8.55 22.14 4.96
C SER A 29 -9.40 21.94 3.69
N PRO A 30 -8.90 22.14 2.45
CA PRO A 30 -9.68 21.90 1.24
C PRO A 30 -10.06 20.42 0.99
N LEU A 31 -9.40 19.46 1.65
CA LEU A 31 -9.69 18.03 1.55
C LEU A 31 -10.63 17.54 2.67
N ILE A 32 -10.92 18.38 3.67
CA ILE A 32 -11.81 18.03 4.78
C ILE A 32 -13.25 18.30 4.34
N SER A 33 -13.97 17.24 3.99
CA SER A 33 -15.42 17.31 3.80
C SER A 33 -16.14 17.30 5.15
N ASN A 34 -17.03 18.26 5.39
CA ASN A 34 -17.83 18.32 6.62
C ASN A 34 -18.82 17.15 6.77
N GLU A 35 -19.14 16.44 5.67
CA GLU A 35 -20.02 15.28 5.67
C GLU A 35 -19.39 14.10 4.89
N PRO A 36 -18.57 13.26 5.54
CA PRO A 36 -18.06 12.06 4.89
C PRO A 36 -19.21 11.07 4.67
N GLY A 37 -19.65 10.92 3.42
CA GLY A 37 -20.66 9.93 3.05
C GLY A 37 -20.20 8.50 3.39
N SER A 38 -21.08 7.69 3.97
CA SER A 38 -20.80 6.27 4.31
C SER A 38 -20.29 5.45 3.11
N GLN A 39 -20.66 5.85 1.89
CA GLN A 39 -20.16 5.28 0.64
C GLN A 39 -18.65 5.47 0.45
N LEU A 40 -18.09 6.64 0.82
CA LEU A 40 -16.66 6.93 0.68
C LEU A 40 -15.82 6.03 1.60
N ILE A 41 -16.31 5.75 2.81
CA ILE A 41 -15.65 4.84 3.74
C ILE A 41 -15.60 3.42 3.17
N LEU A 42 -16.71 2.97 2.57
CA LEU A 42 -16.80 1.64 1.96
C LEU A 42 -15.85 1.53 0.75
N ILE A 43 -15.82 2.55 -0.10
CA ILE A 43 -14.88 2.63 -1.24
C ILE A 43 -13.44 2.61 -0.73
N ALA A 44 -13.09 3.40 0.28
CA ALA A 44 -11.75 3.43 0.86
C ALA A 44 -11.33 2.04 1.39
N CYS A 45 -12.22 1.36 2.13
CA CYS A 45 -11.98 -0.01 2.60
C CYS A 45 -11.75 -0.98 1.44
N LEU A 46 -12.56 -0.93 0.39
CA LEU A 46 -12.38 -1.77 -0.80
C LEU A 46 -11.05 -1.48 -1.50
N CYS A 47 -10.68 -0.21 -1.66
CA CYS A 47 -9.40 0.19 -2.24
C CYS A 47 -8.21 -0.37 -1.44
N ILE A 48 -8.24 -0.27 -0.12
CA ILE A 48 -7.20 -0.83 0.77
C ILE A 48 -7.10 -2.34 0.59
N ILE A 49 -8.23 -3.05 0.65
CA ILE A 49 -8.28 -4.51 0.48
C ILE A 49 -7.70 -4.89 -0.89
N SER A 50 -8.22 -4.30 -1.97
CA SER A 50 -7.76 -4.56 -3.33
C SER A 50 -6.27 -4.27 -3.51
N PHE A 51 -5.78 -3.17 -2.94
CA PHE A 51 -4.37 -2.78 -3.02
C PHE A 51 -3.45 -3.77 -2.32
N VAL A 52 -3.77 -4.16 -1.07
CA VAL A 52 -2.98 -5.14 -0.31
C VAL A 52 -2.98 -6.49 -1.01
N TYR A 53 -4.14 -6.97 -1.49
CA TYR A 53 -4.24 -8.24 -2.20
C TYR A 53 -3.51 -8.23 -3.54
N PHE A 54 -3.57 -7.14 -4.30
CA PHE A 54 -2.81 -6.96 -5.52
C PHE A 54 -1.30 -7.04 -5.25
N TYR A 55 -0.83 -6.33 -4.22
CA TYR A 55 0.58 -6.34 -3.84
C TYR A 55 1.04 -7.73 -3.36
N ALA A 56 0.22 -8.42 -2.55
CA ALA A 56 0.49 -9.77 -2.10
C ALA A 56 0.52 -10.78 -3.26
N TRP A 57 -0.39 -10.65 -4.22
CA TRP A 57 -0.41 -11.46 -5.44
C TRP A 57 0.85 -11.23 -6.26
N LEU A 58 1.24 -9.98 -6.49
CA LEU A 58 2.42 -9.61 -7.25
C LEU A 58 3.70 -10.17 -6.60
N MET A 59 3.81 -10.01 -5.28
CA MET A 59 4.88 -10.61 -4.48
C MET A 59 4.84 -12.13 -4.50
N SER A 60 3.70 -12.79 -4.71
CA SER A 60 3.66 -14.25 -4.85
C SER A 60 4.19 -14.76 -6.20
N LYS A 61 4.15 -13.91 -7.24
CA LYS A 61 4.60 -14.25 -8.61
C LYS A 61 6.09 -14.09 -8.81
N ILE A 62 6.69 -13.11 -8.15
CA ILE A 62 8.11 -12.80 -8.32
C ILE A 62 8.95 -13.84 -7.59
N ARG A 63 9.79 -14.60 -8.29
CA ARG A 63 10.71 -15.58 -7.67
C ARG A 63 12.02 -14.90 -7.33
N THR A 64 12.30 -14.75 -6.04
CA THR A 64 13.58 -14.24 -5.53
C THR A 64 14.18 -15.25 -4.59
N SER A 65 15.47 -15.52 -4.78
CA SER A 65 16.25 -16.41 -3.91
C SER A 65 16.97 -15.61 -2.83
N SER A 66 17.28 -14.33 -3.11
CA SER A 66 18.03 -13.45 -2.22
C SER A 66 17.15 -12.41 -1.52
N ARG A 67 17.46 -12.12 -0.25
CA ARG A 67 16.79 -11.03 0.51
C ARG A 67 17.02 -9.65 -0.12
N PHE A 68 18.17 -9.46 -0.75
CA PHE A 68 18.52 -8.21 -1.42
C PHE A 68 17.68 -7.99 -2.68
N GLU A 69 17.50 -9.04 -3.48
CA GLU A 69 16.60 -9.01 -4.65
C GLU A 69 15.17 -8.68 -4.24
N MET A 70 14.72 -9.24 -3.12
CA MET A 70 13.39 -8.97 -2.57
C MET A 70 13.23 -7.50 -2.16
N GLY A 71 14.26 -6.90 -1.57
CA GLY A 71 14.29 -5.47 -1.25
C GLY A 71 14.27 -4.58 -2.50
N LEU A 72 15.08 -4.90 -3.51
CA LEU A 72 15.08 -4.17 -4.79
C LEU A 72 13.72 -4.23 -5.50
N ILE A 73 13.08 -5.39 -5.51
CA ILE A 73 11.74 -5.56 -6.07
C ILE A 73 10.72 -4.74 -5.29
N ALA A 74 10.80 -4.71 -3.96
CA ALA A 74 9.91 -3.91 -3.14
C ALA A 74 10.04 -2.41 -3.47
N ILE A 75 11.27 -1.91 -3.66
CA ILE A 75 11.57 -0.53 -4.08
C ILE A 75 11.07 -0.25 -5.50
N ALA A 76 11.28 -1.18 -6.43
CA ALA A 76 10.82 -1.02 -7.80
C ALA A 76 9.28 -0.97 -7.87
N LEU A 77 8.61 -1.87 -7.16
CA LEU A 77 7.14 -1.86 -7.04
C LEU A 77 6.62 -0.59 -6.37
N TRP A 78 7.33 -0.11 -5.36
CA TRP A 78 7.02 1.16 -4.71
C TRP A 78 7.09 2.33 -5.72
N LEU A 79 8.18 2.45 -6.48
CA LEU A 79 8.33 3.47 -7.53
C LEU A 79 7.24 3.35 -8.61
N PHE A 80 6.93 2.12 -9.04
CA PHE A 80 5.88 1.87 -10.04
C PHE A 80 4.47 2.21 -9.54
N CYS A 81 4.19 2.12 -8.23
CA CYS A 81 2.93 2.56 -7.67
C CYS A 81 2.86 4.09 -7.50
N VAL A 82 3.98 4.73 -7.13
CA VAL A 82 4.00 6.17 -6.82
C VAL A 82 4.09 7.03 -8.08
N MET A 83 4.93 6.68 -9.07
CA MET A 83 5.14 7.52 -10.25
C MET A 83 3.87 7.80 -11.08
N PRO A 84 3.02 6.80 -11.42
CA PRO A 84 1.78 7.07 -12.14
C PRO A 84 0.84 7.97 -11.36
N ASN A 85 0.82 7.86 -10.02
CA ASN A 85 0.02 8.74 -9.17
C ASN A 85 0.50 10.17 -9.26
N ILE A 86 1.82 10.44 -9.26
CA ILE A 86 2.38 11.79 -9.45
C ILE A 86 1.87 12.39 -10.77
N VAL A 87 2.06 11.65 -11.87
CA VAL A 87 1.65 12.09 -13.21
C VAL A 87 0.14 12.35 -13.25
N ILE A 88 -0.69 11.41 -12.79
CA ILE A 88 -2.14 11.57 -12.77
C ILE A 88 -2.56 12.77 -11.93
N THR A 89 -2.04 12.91 -10.71
CA THR A 89 -2.39 14.04 -9.83
C THR A 89 -1.95 15.39 -10.38
N GLN A 90 -0.88 15.45 -11.17
CA GLN A 90 -0.37 16.70 -11.73
C GLN A 90 -1.09 17.09 -13.03
N PHE A 91 -1.46 16.11 -13.86
CA PHE A 91 -2.05 16.37 -15.19
C PHE A 91 -3.59 16.35 -15.20
N LEU A 92 -4.23 15.57 -14.33
CA LEU A 92 -5.70 15.38 -14.33
C LEU A 92 -6.41 16.16 -13.22
N PHE A 93 -5.69 16.55 -12.16
CA PHE A 93 -6.27 17.27 -11.05
C PHE A 93 -5.50 18.58 -10.83
N GLU A 94 -6.19 19.73 -10.91
CA GLU A 94 -5.61 21.04 -10.59
C GLU A 94 -5.48 21.21 -9.07
N LEU A 95 -4.66 20.36 -8.45
CA LEU A 95 -4.42 20.37 -7.00
C LEU A 95 -3.30 21.35 -6.66
N GLY A 96 -3.44 22.02 -5.52
CA GLY A 96 -2.37 22.80 -4.92
C GLY A 96 -1.15 21.93 -4.58
N LEU A 97 0.04 22.53 -4.54
CA LEU A 97 1.30 21.82 -4.25
C LEU A 97 1.23 21.11 -2.87
N ASP A 98 0.62 21.74 -1.89
CA ASP A 98 0.34 21.20 -0.55
C ASP A 98 -0.54 19.94 -0.59
N GLN A 99 -1.63 19.96 -1.37
CA GLN A 99 -2.53 18.83 -1.54
C GLN A 99 -1.85 17.67 -2.30
N GLN A 100 -1.07 17.99 -3.33
CA GLN A 100 -0.30 17.00 -4.08
C GLN A 100 0.71 16.30 -3.16
N ILE A 101 1.49 17.06 -2.39
CA ILE A 101 2.44 16.49 -1.42
C ILE A 101 1.69 15.59 -0.44
N TYR A 102 0.56 16.04 0.12
CA TYR A 102 -0.22 15.27 1.08
C TYR A 102 -0.72 13.92 0.52
N ILE A 103 -1.28 13.92 -0.69
CA ILE A 103 -1.81 12.70 -1.34
C ILE A 103 -0.68 11.75 -1.77
N LEU A 104 0.40 12.30 -2.32
CA LEU A 104 1.54 11.51 -2.81
C LEU A 104 2.33 10.89 -1.67
N SER A 105 2.54 11.63 -0.57
CA SER A 105 3.20 11.10 0.62
C SER A 105 2.39 9.98 1.29
N PHE A 106 1.05 10.09 1.30
CA PHE A 106 0.19 8.97 1.74
C PHE A 106 0.42 7.72 0.89
N SER A 107 0.33 7.86 -0.44
CA SER A 107 0.52 6.74 -1.37
C SER A 107 1.90 6.11 -1.23
N ALA A 108 2.94 6.94 -1.08
CA ALA A 108 4.31 6.51 -0.85
C ALA A 108 4.45 5.72 0.46
N ILE A 109 3.89 6.19 1.56
CA ILE A 109 4.01 5.48 2.84
C ILE A 109 3.19 4.19 2.84
N ALA A 110 1.97 4.21 2.28
CA ALA A 110 1.11 3.02 2.20
C ALA A 110 1.75 1.90 1.36
N SER A 111 2.38 2.25 0.24
CA SER A 111 3.11 1.30 -0.60
C SER A 111 4.40 0.80 0.04
N LEU A 112 5.12 1.66 0.78
CA LEU A 112 6.30 1.27 1.56
C LEU A 112 5.95 0.28 2.67
N LEU A 113 4.82 0.50 3.35
CA LEU A 113 4.33 -0.37 4.41
C LEU A 113 4.01 -1.77 3.87
N ASN A 114 3.37 -1.85 2.69
CA ASN A 114 3.17 -3.11 1.98
C ASN A 114 4.49 -3.79 1.57
N ALA A 115 5.44 -3.01 1.05
CA ALA A 115 6.79 -3.47 0.71
C ALA A 115 7.54 -4.10 1.90
N ILE A 116 7.30 -3.62 3.13
CA ILE A 116 7.94 -4.12 4.36
C ILE A 116 7.20 -5.33 4.94
N ILE A 117 5.87 -5.26 5.05
CA ILE A 117 5.07 -6.29 5.75
C ILE A 117 4.88 -7.54 4.89
N LEU A 118 4.55 -7.38 3.61
CA LEU A 118 4.16 -8.50 2.75
C LEU A 118 5.28 -9.49 2.42
N PRO A 119 6.58 -9.15 2.41
CA PRO A 119 7.65 -10.14 2.36
C PRO A 119 7.54 -11.23 3.44
N PHE A 120 7.09 -10.88 4.64
CA PHE A 120 6.92 -11.82 5.76
C PHE A 120 5.70 -12.75 5.57
N SER A 121 4.84 -12.48 4.58
CA SER A 121 3.71 -13.37 4.25
C SER A 121 4.15 -14.67 3.57
N ARG A 122 5.38 -14.72 3.02
CA ARG A 122 5.94 -15.97 2.49
C ARG A 122 6.25 -16.90 3.65
N SER A 123 5.66 -18.10 3.62
CA SER A 123 6.03 -19.19 4.52
C SER A 123 7.55 -19.36 4.49
N SER A 124 8.21 -19.07 5.62
CA SER A 124 9.57 -19.53 5.88
C SER A 124 9.51 -21.06 5.76
N ARG A 125 10.22 -21.62 4.78
CA ARG A 125 10.41 -23.07 4.74
C ARG A 125 11.14 -23.40 6.02
N SER A 126 10.47 -24.08 6.96
CA SER A 126 11.17 -24.77 8.04
C SER A 126 12.30 -25.56 7.40
N ILE A 127 13.54 -25.23 7.78
CA ILE A 127 14.76 -25.91 7.34
C ILE A 127 14.74 -27.37 7.84
N PHE A 128 13.79 -27.74 8.70
CA PHE A 128 13.50 -29.10 9.15
C PHE A 128 12.38 -29.77 8.34
N LYS A 129 12.54 -29.85 7.02
CA LYS A 129 11.85 -30.91 6.25
C LYS A 129 12.94 -31.84 5.72
N ARG A 130 12.98 -33.03 6.35
CA ARG A 130 13.75 -34.24 6.07
C ARG A 130 14.57 -34.24 4.78
#